data_AF-K9VJN1-F1
#
_entry.id   AF-K9VJN1-F1
#
_cell.length_a   1.000
_cell.length_b   1.000
_cell.length_c   1.000
_cell.angle_alpha   90.00
_cell.angle_beta   90.00
_cell.angle_gamma   90.00
#
_symmetry.space_group_name_H-M   'P 1'
#
loop_
_entity.id
_entity.type
_entity.pdbx_description
1 polymer ?
#
loop_
_entity_poly.entity_id
_entity_poly.type
_entity_poly.pdbx_seq_one_letter_code
_entity_poly.pdbx_strand_id
1 'polypeptide(L)'
;MTVQIKLSNNQKTQLQSVEAIYKYFYDTLVKGGISAEQKRQIQERFAHRQCLWDESTGKFWQPKHAFLDDVGFFGNRRTTIPSSNSYCEVYQLLGQRISPTVQDYLDFLAELAAEYGNNALNEADKNCAIQVLNRLESQQLLQGVAVNNIPIITANNTLCLAEKVLIPDAHWRKDYIDSNRILHDRVSAKFAKSVGCLSLLKDAIERSKTVKIARNTKSCDWCLEWQNTLNSAELRSGLKRLIFHECESEPILDLIWLAKAQVAAASQINVDLFLSDETCIATDIPGTQHFDEFNKNFQIISSASRYIMLSYLAESINARLGEYSVKNLLPLASIIDAEPCNIHSLLNELRIRSLPSLVTATEPENQEYNISKAATNSRGESSIYWGAF
;
A
#
# COMPACT_ATOMS: atom_id res chain seq x y z
N MET A 1 31.09 26.69 21.48
CA MET A 1 31.64 26.02 22.66
C MET A 1 32.46 24.83 22.18
N THR A 2 33.78 24.92 22.27
CA THR A 2 34.70 23.87 21.81
C THR A 2 34.84 22.85 22.93
N VAL A 3 34.24 21.66 22.76
CA VAL A 3 34.39 20.57 23.73
C VAL A 3 35.81 20.01 23.60
N GLN A 4 36.71 20.37 24.52
CA GLN A 4 38.02 19.76 24.60
C GLN A 4 37.90 18.34 25.17
N ILE A 5 37.94 17.35 24.29
CA ILE A 5 38.03 15.94 24.67
C ILE A 5 39.44 15.71 25.25
N LYS A 6 39.54 15.46 26.57
CA LYS A 6 40.82 15.07 27.20
C LYS A 6 41.16 13.64 26.78
N LEU A 7 42.09 13.51 25.83
CA LEU A 7 42.66 12.23 25.41
C LEU A 7 43.61 11.67 26.49
N SER A 8 43.51 10.38 26.77
CA SER A 8 44.44 9.65 27.64
C SER A 8 45.86 9.59 27.03
N ASN A 9 46.90 9.37 27.84
CA ASN A 9 48.29 9.28 27.35
C ASN A 9 48.47 8.20 26.26
N ASN A 10 47.72 7.10 26.32
CA ASN A 10 47.79 6.03 25.32
C ASN A 10 47.18 6.46 23.98
N GLN A 11 46.07 7.22 24.02
CA GLN A 11 45.45 7.79 22.82
C GLN A 11 46.32 8.87 22.15
N LYS A 12 47.10 9.64 22.94
CA LYS A 12 48.05 10.61 22.37
C LYS A 12 49.16 9.96 21.57
N THR A 13 49.73 8.85 22.05
CA THR A 13 50.78 8.11 21.33
C THR A 13 50.24 7.43 20.07
N GLN A 14 49.00 6.93 20.12
CA GLN A 14 48.30 6.40 18.95
C GLN A 14 48.06 7.48 17.89
N LEU A 15 47.61 8.68 18.31
CA LEU A 15 47.42 9.82 17.42
C LEU A 15 48.72 10.16 16.68
N GLN A 16 49.83 10.34 17.39
CA GLN A 16 51.14 10.65 16.79
C GLN A 16 51.59 9.60 15.76
N SER A 17 51.31 8.32 16.02
CA SER A 17 51.63 7.24 15.09
C SER A 17 50.76 7.30 13.83
N VAL A 18 49.47 7.59 13.98
CA VAL A 18 48.52 7.77 12.88
C VAL A 18 48.88 8.97 12.02
N GLU A 19 49.21 10.10 12.64
CA GLU A 19 49.66 11.31 11.95
C GLU A 19 50.91 11.04 11.11
N ALA A 20 51.89 10.32 11.66
CA ALA A 20 53.11 9.95 10.92
C ALA A 20 52.82 9.04 9.71
N ILE A 21 51.92 8.07 9.88
CA ILE A 21 51.49 7.18 8.79
C ILE A 21 50.78 7.98 7.70
N TYR A 22 49.78 8.79 8.04
CA TYR A 22 49.06 9.58 7.05
C TYR A 22 49.94 10.62 6.37
N LYS A 23 50.89 11.22 7.08
CA LYS A 23 51.89 12.09 6.47
C LYS A 23 52.75 11.35 5.43
N TYR A 24 53.18 10.13 5.72
CA TYR A 24 53.88 9.30 4.73
C TYR A 24 53.02 9.03 3.49
N PHE A 25 51.75 8.65 3.67
CA PHE A 25 50.81 8.46 2.55
C PHE A 25 50.65 9.73 1.73
N TYR A 26 50.55 10.87 2.41
CA TYR A 26 50.39 12.16 1.77
C TYR A 26 51.61 12.54 0.92
N ASP A 27 52.79 12.55 1.52
CA ASP A 27 54.02 12.98 0.85
C ASP A 27 54.42 12.01 -0.27
N THR A 28 54.20 10.71 -0.09
CA THR A 28 54.63 9.68 -1.06
C THR A 28 53.62 9.47 -2.19
N LEU A 29 52.33 9.44 -1.89
CA LEU A 29 51.30 8.98 -2.85
C LEU A 29 50.39 10.10 -3.34
N VAL A 30 50.03 11.06 -2.47
CA VAL A 30 49.20 12.19 -2.88
C VAL A 30 50.05 13.21 -3.64
N LYS A 31 51.09 13.76 -3.00
CA LYS A 31 52.02 14.71 -3.65
C LYS A 31 52.88 14.08 -4.75
N GLY A 32 53.27 12.82 -4.57
CA GLY A 32 54.07 12.08 -5.54
C GLY A 32 53.34 11.82 -6.87
N GLY A 33 52.02 12.01 -6.92
CA GLY A 33 51.23 11.87 -8.13
C GLY A 33 51.14 10.42 -8.61
N ILE A 34 50.24 9.64 -8.01
CA ILE A 34 49.99 8.26 -8.44
C ILE A 34 49.03 8.17 -9.63
N SER A 35 49.16 7.11 -10.42
CA SER A 35 48.22 6.83 -11.52
C SER A 35 46.83 6.43 -11.00
N ALA A 36 45.81 6.55 -11.85
CA ALA A 36 44.45 6.12 -11.52
C ALA A 36 44.38 4.61 -11.16
N GLU A 37 45.20 3.79 -11.81
CA GLU A 37 45.29 2.35 -11.55
C GLU A 37 45.90 2.07 -10.17
N GLN A 38 46.98 2.77 -9.81
CA GLN A 38 47.57 2.67 -8.47
C GLN A 38 46.60 3.13 -7.39
N LYS A 39 45.86 4.22 -7.63
CA LYS A 39 44.82 4.70 -6.72
C LYS A 39 43.75 3.62 -6.50
N ARG A 40 43.27 2.99 -7.57
CA ARG A 40 42.30 1.90 -7.49
C ARG A 40 42.83 0.71 -6.69
N GLN A 41 44.07 0.29 -6.94
CA GLN A 41 44.71 -0.81 -6.18
C GLN A 41 44.84 -0.50 -4.69
N ILE A 42 45.15 0.75 -4.33
CA ILE A 42 45.18 1.21 -2.93
C ILE A 42 43.77 1.13 -2.34
N GLN A 43 42.76 1.67 -3.02
CA GLN A 43 41.38 1.64 -2.54
C GLN A 43 40.88 0.20 -2.35
N GLU A 44 41.12 -0.70 -3.30
CA GLU A 44 40.76 -2.12 -3.18
C GLU A 44 41.48 -2.79 -1.99
N ARG A 45 42.77 -2.50 -1.78
CA ARG A 45 43.55 -3.03 -0.64
C ARG A 45 43.00 -2.58 0.72
N PHE A 46 42.48 -1.36 0.81
CA PHE A 46 41.98 -0.78 2.06
C PHE A 46 40.47 -0.83 2.23
N ALA A 47 39.70 -1.25 1.22
CA ALA A 47 38.24 -1.22 1.21
C ALA A 47 37.57 -1.84 2.45
N HIS A 48 38.14 -2.93 2.98
CA HIS A 48 37.60 -3.67 4.12
C HIS A 48 38.37 -3.43 5.43
N ARG A 49 39.38 -2.54 5.42
CA ARG A 49 40.20 -2.24 6.59
C ARG A 49 39.69 -1.00 7.29
N GLN A 50 39.63 -1.03 8.61
CA GLN A 50 39.39 0.18 9.41
C GLN A 50 40.66 1.05 9.37
N CYS A 51 40.72 2.00 8.44
CA CYS A 51 41.94 2.75 8.14
C CYS A 51 41.75 4.27 8.16
N LEU A 52 40.53 4.77 8.38
CA LEU A 52 40.22 6.19 8.47
C LEU A 52 39.98 6.59 9.92
N TRP A 53 40.86 7.38 10.51
CA TRP A 53 40.73 7.83 11.89
C TRP A 53 39.76 9.01 11.99
N ASP A 54 38.76 8.88 12.84
CA ASP A 54 37.83 9.97 13.18
C ASP A 54 38.15 10.48 14.59
N GLU A 55 38.73 11.68 14.65
CA GLU A 55 39.11 12.33 15.91
C GLU A 55 37.90 12.62 16.82
N SER A 56 36.72 12.86 16.24
CA SER A 56 35.52 13.23 17.00
C SER A 56 34.97 12.04 17.78
N THR A 57 35.04 10.84 17.20
CA THR A 57 34.58 9.58 17.82
C THR A 57 35.70 8.77 18.44
N GLY A 58 36.96 9.08 18.11
CA GLY A 58 38.14 8.37 18.58
C GLY A 58 38.22 6.92 18.07
N LYS A 59 37.75 6.68 16.84
CA LYS A 59 37.64 5.33 16.24
C LYS A 59 38.13 5.31 14.79
N PHE A 60 38.54 4.12 14.35
CA PHE A 60 38.84 3.85 12.95
C PHE A 60 37.61 3.35 12.20
N TRP A 61 37.43 3.88 10.99
CA TRP A 61 36.33 3.56 10.09
C TRP A 61 36.84 2.86 8.83
N GLN A 62 35.99 1.98 8.30
CA GLN A 62 36.19 1.45 6.95
C GLN A 62 35.85 2.53 5.93
N PRO A 63 36.55 2.59 4.79
CA PRO A 63 36.26 3.56 3.72
C PRO A 63 34.79 3.62 3.31
N LYS A 64 34.12 2.45 3.23
CA LYS A 64 32.68 2.38 2.88
C LYS A 64 31.72 2.99 3.92
N HIS A 65 32.17 3.27 5.14
CA HIS A 65 31.34 3.83 6.21
C HIS A 65 31.69 5.29 6.53
N ALA A 66 32.62 5.90 5.79
CA ALA A 66 33.05 7.27 6.00
C ALA A 66 32.73 8.14 4.79
N PHE A 67 32.03 9.24 5.04
CA PHE A 67 31.53 10.16 4.02
C PHE A 67 32.07 11.58 4.24
N LEU A 68 32.11 12.39 3.18
CA LEU A 68 32.37 13.83 3.29
C LEU A 68 31.10 14.59 3.68
N ASP A 69 29.96 14.18 3.12
CA ASP A 69 28.65 14.75 3.43
C ASP A 69 28.16 14.32 4.82
N ASP A 70 27.25 15.12 5.40
CA ASP A 70 26.62 14.81 6.68
C ASP A 70 25.75 13.56 6.59
N VAL A 71 26.08 12.55 7.42
CA VAL A 71 25.38 11.27 7.50
C VAL A 71 24.96 10.91 8.92
N GLY A 72 24.78 11.90 9.80
CA GLY A 72 24.36 11.66 11.20
C GLY A 72 23.07 10.85 11.36
N PHE A 73 22.24 10.75 10.31
CA PHE A 73 21.04 9.90 10.27
C PHE A 73 21.33 8.39 10.28
N PHE A 74 22.58 7.96 10.07
CA PHE A 74 23.04 6.58 10.28
C PHE A 74 23.51 6.32 11.73
N GLY A 75 23.40 7.30 12.62
CA GLY A 75 23.82 7.18 14.00
C GLY A 75 25.32 6.86 14.11
N ASN A 76 25.67 5.89 14.95
CA ASN A 76 27.07 5.51 15.21
C ASN A 76 27.58 4.40 14.29
N ARG A 77 26.93 4.14 13.15
CA ARG A 77 27.29 3.05 12.23
C ARG A 77 27.95 3.52 10.93
N ARG A 78 27.85 4.82 10.64
CA ARG A 78 28.59 5.52 9.59
C ARG A 78 29.01 6.87 10.14
N THR A 79 30.03 7.50 9.57
CA THR A 79 30.55 8.78 10.05
C THR A 79 30.74 9.79 8.93
N THR A 80 30.73 11.06 9.30
CA THR A 80 31.13 12.18 8.45
C THR A 80 32.51 12.65 8.89
N ILE A 81 33.47 12.56 7.98
CA ILE A 81 34.80 13.16 8.17
C ILE A 81 34.92 14.32 7.17
N PRO A 82 34.71 15.58 7.61
CA PRO A 82 34.56 16.71 6.70
C PRO A 82 35.87 17.02 5.97
N SER A 83 35.76 17.73 4.84
CA SER A 83 36.91 18.18 4.04
C SER A 83 37.86 19.13 4.78
N SER A 84 37.41 19.74 5.88
CA SER A 84 38.25 20.53 6.78
C SER A 84 39.25 19.70 7.58
N ASN A 85 39.16 18.37 7.54
CA ASN A 85 40.13 17.50 8.19
C ASN A 85 41.49 17.59 7.48
N SER A 86 42.57 17.72 8.25
CA SER A 86 43.96 17.83 7.77
C SER A 86 44.41 16.69 6.86
N TYR A 87 43.75 15.54 6.93
CA TYR A 87 44.07 14.33 6.17
C TYR A 87 43.05 14.01 5.06
N CYS A 88 42.18 14.95 4.68
CA CYS A 88 41.12 14.75 3.69
C CYS A 88 41.64 14.11 2.38
N GLU A 89 42.76 14.58 1.82
CA GLU A 89 43.31 14.05 0.57
C GLU A 89 43.78 12.59 0.73
N VAL A 90 44.32 12.23 1.91
CA VAL A 90 44.71 10.86 2.24
C VAL A 90 43.47 9.98 2.41
N TYR A 91 42.41 10.47 3.04
CA TYR A 91 41.17 9.71 3.22
C TYR A 91 40.48 9.42 1.90
N GLN A 92 40.44 10.39 0.99
CA GLN A 92 39.94 10.19 -0.37
C GLN A 92 40.81 9.18 -1.17
N LEU A 93 42.13 9.22 -0.97
CA LEU A 93 43.04 8.20 -1.53
C LEU A 93 42.72 6.81 -1.00
N LEU A 94 42.47 6.68 0.30
CA LEU A 94 42.14 5.41 0.97
C LEU A 94 40.71 4.92 0.68
N GLY A 95 39.88 5.73 0.03
CA GLY A 95 38.55 5.35 -0.46
C GLY A 95 37.36 5.97 0.28
N GLN A 96 37.57 7.03 1.07
CA GLN A 96 36.47 7.81 1.62
C GLN A 96 35.54 8.28 0.49
N ARG A 97 34.23 8.15 0.70
CA ARG A 97 33.22 8.50 -0.28
C ARG A 97 32.70 9.92 -0.05
N ILE A 98 32.18 10.54 -1.10
CA ILE A 98 31.60 11.89 -0.98
C ILE A 98 30.24 11.80 -0.27
N SER A 99 29.31 11.06 -0.88
CA SER A 99 27.93 10.91 -0.41
C SER A 99 27.50 9.44 -0.38
N PRO A 100 26.51 9.08 0.44
CA PRO A 100 25.90 7.76 0.41
C PRO A 100 25.10 7.53 -0.89
N THR A 101 25.13 6.30 -1.37
CA THR A 101 24.29 5.80 -2.47
C THR A 101 23.11 5.01 -1.90
N VAL A 102 22.12 4.68 -2.75
CA VAL A 102 20.98 3.84 -2.38
C VAL A 102 21.43 2.56 -1.64
N GLN A 103 22.50 1.92 -2.11
CA GLN A 103 23.04 0.70 -1.49
C GLN A 103 23.46 0.90 -0.03
N ASP A 104 24.01 2.06 0.35
CA ASP A 104 24.43 2.29 1.75
C ASP A 104 23.25 2.32 2.72
N TYR A 105 22.11 2.84 2.27
CA TYR A 105 20.87 2.84 3.04
C TYR A 105 20.30 1.41 3.16
N LEU A 106 20.37 0.63 2.08
CA LEU A 106 19.93 -0.76 2.08
C LEU A 106 20.81 -1.63 3.00
N ASP A 107 22.13 -1.48 2.90
CA ASP A 107 23.10 -2.17 3.74
C ASP A 107 22.88 -1.83 5.22
N PHE A 108 22.59 -0.56 5.53
CA PHE A 108 22.27 -0.14 6.89
C PHE A 108 21.03 -0.85 7.45
N LEU A 109 19.94 -0.90 6.69
CA LEU A 109 18.71 -1.58 7.11
C LEU A 109 18.92 -3.09 7.24
N ALA A 110 19.70 -3.69 6.34
CA ALA A 110 20.04 -5.11 6.38
C ALA A 110 20.92 -5.45 7.59
N GLU A 111 21.91 -4.62 7.91
CA GLU A 111 22.76 -4.78 9.10
C GLU A 111 21.93 -4.70 10.40
N LEU A 112 21.02 -3.71 10.50
CA LEU A 112 20.11 -3.61 11.64
C LEU A 112 19.20 -4.83 11.76
N ALA A 113 18.62 -5.27 10.64
CA ALA A 113 17.75 -6.45 10.62
C ALA A 113 18.50 -7.72 11.03
N ALA A 114 19.76 -7.89 10.59
CA ALA A 114 20.58 -9.04 10.95
C ALA A 114 21.01 -9.03 12.43
N GLU A 115 21.31 -7.86 12.99
CA GLU A 115 21.74 -7.72 14.38
C GLU A 115 20.59 -7.94 15.37
N TYR A 116 19.43 -7.35 15.12
CA TYR A 116 18.30 -7.42 16.03
C TYR A 116 17.42 -8.66 15.78
N GLY A 117 17.42 -9.20 14.56
CA GLY A 117 16.50 -10.26 14.16
C GLY A 117 15.05 -9.85 14.39
N ASN A 118 14.35 -10.60 15.25
CA ASN A 118 12.96 -10.33 15.61
C ASN A 118 12.81 -9.43 16.86
N ASN A 119 13.90 -8.90 17.41
CA ASN A 119 13.85 -8.04 18.58
C ASN A 119 13.56 -6.58 18.19
N ALA A 120 12.93 -5.85 19.10
CA ALA A 120 12.67 -4.43 18.92
C ALA A 120 13.99 -3.64 18.87
N LEU A 121 14.08 -2.69 17.95
CA LEU A 121 15.17 -1.73 17.87
C LEU A 121 15.18 -0.86 19.13
N ASN A 122 16.37 -0.48 19.58
CA ASN A 122 16.50 0.57 20.59
C ASN A 122 16.07 1.94 20.01
N GLU A 123 15.84 2.93 20.87
CA GLU A 123 15.35 4.25 20.44
C GLU A 123 16.27 4.97 19.44
N ALA A 124 17.59 4.82 19.56
CA ALA A 124 18.54 5.45 18.65
C ALA A 124 18.50 4.80 17.26
N ASP A 125 18.59 3.48 17.19
CA ASP A 125 18.55 2.70 15.94
C ASP A 125 17.17 2.81 15.27
N LYS A 126 16.08 2.83 16.05
CA LYS A 126 14.73 3.11 15.54
C LYS A 126 14.67 4.44 14.80
N ASN A 127 15.15 5.52 15.44
CA ASN A 127 15.12 6.85 14.84
C ASN A 127 16.01 6.92 13.58
N CYS A 128 17.15 6.24 13.58
CA CYS A 128 18.02 6.14 12.40
C CYS A 128 17.32 5.37 11.27
N ALA A 129 16.70 4.22 11.55
CA ALA A 129 15.96 3.42 10.57
C ALA A 129 14.84 4.25 9.92
N ILE A 130 14.06 4.99 10.69
CA ILE A 130 13.00 5.88 10.17
C ILE A 130 13.60 6.98 9.28
N GLN A 131 14.67 7.63 9.71
CA GLN A 131 15.32 8.67 8.90
C GLN A 131 15.88 8.12 7.59
N VAL A 132 16.47 6.92 7.63
CA VAL A 132 16.99 6.22 6.45
C VAL A 132 15.86 5.85 5.48
N LEU A 133 14.74 5.32 5.97
CA LEU A 133 13.56 5.02 5.14
C LEU A 133 12.98 6.28 4.49
N ASN A 134 12.87 7.39 5.23
CA ASN A 134 12.38 8.67 4.68
C ASN A 134 13.31 9.25 3.60
N ARG A 135 14.63 9.05 3.75
CA ARG A 135 15.61 9.45 2.73
C ARG A 135 15.55 8.55 1.50
N LEU A 136 15.34 7.25 1.68
CA LEU A 136 15.11 6.31 0.57
C LEU A 136 13.86 6.69 -0.23
N GLU A 137 12.74 7.00 0.44
CA GLU A 137 11.53 7.50 -0.22
C GLU A 137 11.83 8.76 -1.06
N SER A 138 12.57 9.70 -0.49
CA SER A 138 12.97 10.93 -1.17
C SER A 138 13.87 10.66 -2.39
N GLN A 139 14.81 9.72 -2.29
CA GLN A 139 15.68 9.35 -3.41
C GLN A 139 14.93 8.63 -4.52
N GLN A 140 13.98 7.74 -4.20
CA GLN A 140 13.14 7.08 -5.19
C GLN A 140 12.29 8.09 -5.97
N LEU A 141 11.76 9.11 -5.29
CA LEU A 141 11.00 10.19 -5.94
C LEU A 141 11.84 11.06 -6.86
N LEU A 142 13.08 11.37 -6.47
CA LEU A 142 13.95 12.28 -7.22
C LEU A 142 14.73 11.60 -8.36
N GLN A 143 15.18 10.36 -8.13
CA GLN A 143 16.12 9.66 -9.02
C GLN A 143 15.47 8.47 -9.75
N GLY A 144 14.25 8.09 -9.40
CA GLY A 144 13.54 6.96 -10.02
C GLY A 144 14.14 5.59 -9.70
N VAL A 145 15.01 5.49 -8.69
CA VAL A 145 15.62 4.21 -8.29
C VAL A 145 14.60 3.40 -7.51
N ALA A 146 14.05 2.36 -8.13
CA ALA A 146 13.14 1.44 -7.47
C ALA A 146 13.90 0.53 -6.50
N VAL A 147 13.36 0.37 -5.29
CA VAL A 147 13.84 -0.58 -4.28
C VAL A 147 12.68 -1.49 -3.89
N ASN A 148 12.95 -2.79 -3.79
CA ASN A 148 11.93 -3.81 -3.56
C ASN A 148 12.35 -4.71 -2.39
N ASN A 149 11.35 -5.13 -1.62
CA ASN A 149 11.44 -6.09 -0.52
C ASN A 149 12.56 -5.79 0.51
N ILE A 150 12.66 -4.53 0.91
CA ILE A 150 13.64 -4.08 1.89
C ILE A 150 13.13 -4.31 3.32
N PRO A 151 14.01 -4.41 4.34
CA PRO A 151 13.58 -4.36 5.73
C PRO A 151 12.89 -3.03 6.05
N ILE A 152 11.67 -3.11 6.56
CA ILE A 152 10.85 -1.99 7.01
C ILE A 152 10.52 -2.14 8.49
N ILE A 153 10.40 -0.99 9.16
CA ILE A 153 10.06 -0.93 10.57
C ILE A 153 8.56 -1.15 10.82
N THR A 154 8.26 -1.98 11.80
CA THR A 154 6.91 -2.36 12.22
C THR A 154 6.44 -1.52 13.40
N ALA A 155 5.16 -1.60 13.75
CA ALA A 155 4.57 -0.91 14.91
C ALA A 155 5.19 -1.35 16.25
N ASN A 156 5.76 -2.56 16.31
CA ASN A 156 6.51 -3.04 17.48
C ASN A 156 8.00 -2.68 17.44
N ASN A 157 8.41 -1.75 16.57
CA ASN A 157 9.80 -1.31 16.36
C ASN A 157 10.75 -2.43 15.91
N THR A 158 10.25 -3.52 15.33
CA THR A 158 11.07 -4.58 14.73
C THR A 158 11.31 -4.28 13.24
N LEU A 159 12.37 -4.83 12.64
CA LEU A 159 12.59 -4.77 11.20
C LEU A 159 12.15 -6.08 10.56
N CYS A 160 11.26 -6.00 9.57
CA CYS A 160 10.77 -7.13 8.81
C CYS A 160 10.85 -6.84 7.31
N LEU A 161 11.04 -7.88 6.49
CA LEU A 161 10.95 -7.72 5.04
C LEU A 161 9.59 -7.15 4.66
N ALA A 162 9.57 -6.21 3.70
CA ALA A 162 8.37 -5.47 3.32
C ALA A 162 7.17 -6.38 3.02
N GLU A 163 7.38 -7.50 2.31
CA GLU A 163 6.32 -8.47 1.97
C GLU A 163 5.59 -9.08 3.17
N LYS A 164 6.19 -9.03 4.37
CA LYS A 164 5.61 -9.56 5.62
C LYS A 164 4.92 -8.48 6.45
N VAL A 165 5.00 -7.22 6.01
CA VAL A 165 4.46 -6.06 6.70
C VAL A 165 3.20 -5.58 6.00
N LEU A 166 2.17 -5.30 6.79
CA LEU A 166 0.83 -4.90 6.43
C LEU A 166 0.65 -3.41 6.70
N ILE A 167 0.20 -2.69 5.68
CA ILE A 167 -0.25 -1.31 5.78
C ILE A 167 -1.61 -1.33 6.51
N PRO A 168 -1.77 -0.60 7.63
CA PRO A 168 -3.00 -0.61 8.43
C PRO A 168 -4.10 0.26 7.81
N ASP A 169 -4.44 0.05 6.53
CA ASP A 169 -5.50 0.79 5.82
C ASP A 169 -6.93 0.31 6.15
N ALA A 170 -7.07 -0.88 6.75
CA ALA A 170 -8.27 -1.32 7.45
C ALA A 170 -8.13 -1.11 8.97
N HIS A 171 -8.34 0.13 9.44
CA HIS A 171 -8.12 0.52 10.84
C HIS A 171 -8.86 -0.36 11.86
N TRP A 172 -10.08 -0.81 11.53
CA TRP A 172 -10.89 -1.69 12.38
C TRP A 172 -10.34 -3.12 12.52
N ARG A 173 -9.36 -3.52 11.68
CA ARG A 173 -8.66 -4.81 11.77
C ARG A 173 -7.34 -4.71 12.53
N LYS A 174 -6.73 -3.52 12.59
CA LYS A 174 -5.36 -3.30 13.09
C LYS A 174 -5.10 -3.95 14.45
N ASP A 175 -6.02 -3.77 15.39
CA ASP A 175 -5.85 -4.21 16.78
C ASP A 175 -5.88 -5.74 16.95
N TYR A 176 -6.30 -6.48 15.94
CA TYR A 176 -6.30 -7.94 15.94
C TYR A 176 -5.06 -8.56 15.29
N ILE A 177 -4.23 -7.75 14.64
CA ILE A 177 -3.02 -8.20 13.96
C ILE A 177 -1.83 -8.05 14.90
N ASP A 178 -0.88 -8.99 14.84
CA ASP A 178 0.41 -8.84 15.53
C ASP A 178 1.08 -7.52 15.11
N SER A 179 1.47 -6.71 16.09
CA SER A 179 2.16 -5.43 15.87
C SER A 179 3.50 -5.59 15.14
N ASN A 180 4.11 -6.78 15.16
CA ASN A 180 5.29 -7.12 14.34
C ASN A 180 4.97 -7.23 12.84
N ARG A 181 3.70 -7.27 12.45
CA ARG A 181 3.27 -7.30 11.05
C ARG A 181 2.66 -5.99 10.61
N ILE A 182 2.40 -5.05 11.51
CA ILE A 182 1.79 -3.77 11.14
C ILE A 182 2.90 -2.75 10.83
N LEU A 183 2.74 -1.97 9.76
CA LEU A 183 3.63 -0.87 9.41
C LEU A 183 3.70 0.18 10.52
N HIS A 184 4.90 0.68 10.82
CA HIS A 184 5.07 1.81 11.75
C HIS A 184 4.45 3.09 11.19
N ASP A 185 3.79 3.87 12.04
CA ASP A 185 3.04 5.10 11.68
C ASP A 185 3.88 6.21 11.01
N ARG A 186 5.18 6.31 11.31
CA ARG A 186 6.12 7.28 10.74
C ARG A 186 6.63 6.91 9.35
N VAL A 187 6.25 5.75 8.81
CA VAL A 187 6.59 5.33 7.44
C VAL A 187 5.40 5.59 6.52
N SER A 188 5.66 6.27 5.41
CA SER A 188 4.65 6.57 4.38
C SER A 188 4.07 5.28 3.79
N ALA A 189 2.73 5.13 3.83
CA ALA A 189 2.02 4.00 3.23
C ALA A 189 2.27 3.90 1.71
N LYS A 190 2.47 5.03 1.02
CA LYS A 190 2.78 5.07 -0.40
C LYS A 190 4.14 4.44 -0.68
N PHE A 191 5.15 4.82 0.11
CA PHE A 191 6.49 4.23 0.01
C PHE A 191 6.47 2.75 0.38
N ALA A 192 5.86 2.39 1.52
CA ALA A 192 5.72 1.00 1.97
C ALA A 192 5.11 0.11 0.88
N LYS A 193 4.04 0.56 0.23
CA LYS A 193 3.44 -0.16 -0.90
C LYS A 193 4.39 -0.29 -2.08
N SER A 194 5.15 0.76 -2.41
CA SER A 194 6.09 0.74 -3.53
C SER A 194 7.24 -0.25 -3.34
N VAL A 195 7.62 -0.55 -2.09
CA VAL A 195 8.67 -1.50 -1.77
C VAL A 195 8.16 -2.92 -1.48
N GLY A 196 6.85 -3.15 -1.57
CA GLY A 196 6.25 -4.49 -1.48
C GLY A 196 5.45 -4.80 -0.21
N CYS A 197 5.14 -3.82 0.65
CA CYS A 197 4.20 -4.04 1.74
C CYS A 197 2.78 -4.31 1.22
N LEU A 198 2.08 -5.20 1.93
CA LEU A 198 0.71 -5.62 1.62
C LEU A 198 -0.30 -4.68 2.27
N SER A 199 -1.47 -4.52 1.67
CA SER A 199 -2.62 -3.77 2.18
C SER A 199 -3.47 -4.68 3.06
N LEU A 200 -3.73 -4.28 4.31
CA LEU A 200 -4.63 -5.03 5.19
C LEU A 200 -6.08 -5.02 4.67
N LEU A 201 -6.47 -3.98 3.94
CA LEU A 201 -7.79 -3.84 3.34
C LEU A 201 -7.96 -4.70 2.07
N LYS A 202 -6.93 -4.79 1.22
CA LYS A 202 -7.03 -5.41 -0.10
C LYS A 202 -6.48 -6.83 -0.18
N ASP A 203 -5.41 -7.10 0.56
CA ASP A 203 -4.66 -8.35 0.46
C ASP A 203 -5.04 -9.36 1.55
N ALA A 204 -5.83 -8.95 2.55
CA ALA A 204 -6.40 -9.85 3.56
C ALA A 204 -7.69 -10.50 3.05
N ILE A 205 -7.74 -11.83 3.16
CA ILE A 205 -8.86 -12.69 2.78
C ILE A 205 -9.55 -13.16 4.04
N GLU A 206 -10.86 -12.89 4.15
CA GLU A 206 -11.66 -13.33 5.29
C GLU A 206 -12.21 -14.74 5.06
N ARG A 207 -12.10 -15.60 6.08
CA ARG A 207 -12.74 -16.92 6.10
C ARG A 207 -13.56 -17.07 7.37
N SER A 208 -14.85 -17.31 7.22
CA SER A 208 -15.73 -17.42 8.37
C SER A 208 -15.49 -18.71 9.13
N LYS A 209 -15.47 -18.59 10.45
CA LYS A 209 -15.22 -19.68 11.40
C LYS A 209 -16.46 -20.02 12.21
N THR A 210 -17.20 -19.01 12.64
CA THR A 210 -18.41 -19.19 13.44
C THR A 210 -19.44 -18.17 13.06
N VAL A 211 -20.68 -18.62 12.83
CA VAL A 211 -21.83 -17.75 12.63
C VAL A 211 -22.97 -18.17 13.55
N LYS A 212 -23.51 -17.20 14.28
CA LYS A 212 -24.70 -17.40 15.13
C LYS A 212 -25.84 -16.56 14.60
N ILE A 213 -26.99 -17.18 14.40
CA ILE A 213 -28.18 -16.50 13.88
C ILE A 213 -28.70 -15.48 14.92
N ALA A 214 -29.15 -14.32 14.45
CA ALA A 214 -29.81 -13.33 15.28
C ALA A 214 -31.27 -13.72 15.53
N ARG A 215 -31.79 -13.37 16.70
CA ARG A 215 -33.22 -13.49 17.04
C ARG A 215 -33.93 -12.14 17.11
N ASN A 216 -33.28 -11.09 16.61
CA ASN A 216 -33.81 -9.73 16.61
C ASN A 216 -34.85 -9.60 15.48
N THR A 217 -36.10 -9.34 15.86
CA THR A 217 -37.23 -9.21 14.93
C THR A 217 -36.96 -8.20 13.83
N LYS A 218 -36.50 -6.98 14.16
CA LYS A 218 -36.28 -5.91 13.17
C LYS A 218 -35.26 -6.31 12.09
N SER A 219 -34.12 -6.87 12.50
CA SER A 219 -33.10 -7.31 11.55
C SER A 219 -33.59 -8.48 10.70
N CYS A 220 -34.37 -9.40 11.28
CA CYS A 220 -34.99 -10.50 10.54
C CYS A 220 -36.01 -9.99 9.51
N ASP A 221 -36.84 -9.00 9.86
CA ASP A 221 -37.83 -8.40 8.96
C ASP A 221 -37.13 -7.75 7.75
N TRP A 222 -36.05 -7.00 7.98
CA TRP A 222 -35.26 -6.41 6.90
C TRP A 222 -34.63 -7.46 5.99
N CYS A 223 -34.06 -8.53 6.56
CA CYS A 223 -33.52 -9.64 5.77
C CYS A 223 -34.61 -10.33 4.92
N LEU A 224 -35.84 -10.45 5.45
CA LEU A 224 -36.96 -11.01 4.70
C LEU A 224 -37.37 -10.12 3.51
N GLU A 225 -37.44 -8.81 3.72
CA GLU A 225 -37.69 -7.84 2.65
C GLU A 225 -36.62 -7.94 1.55
N TRP A 226 -35.33 -7.92 1.92
CA TRP A 226 -34.25 -8.07 0.96
C TRP A 226 -34.29 -9.40 0.23
N GLN A 227 -34.58 -10.50 0.94
CA GLN A 227 -34.74 -11.82 0.30
C GLN A 227 -35.86 -11.81 -0.74
N ASN A 228 -37.00 -11.16 -0.46
CA ASN A 228 -38.08 -11.02 -1.44
C ASN A 228 -37.62 -10.24 -2.68
N THR A 229 -36.84 -9.18 -2.49
CA THR A 229 -36.26 -8.42 -3.59
C THR A 229 -35.22 -9.24 -4.36
N LEU A 230 -34.34 -9.99 -3.68
CA LEU A 230 -33.37 -10.92 -4.30
C LEU A 230 -34.04 -11.97 -5.21
N ASN A 231 -35.22 -12.43 -4.80
CA ASN A 231 -35.98 -13.43 -5.54
C ASN A 231 -36.68 -12.89 -6.79
N SER A 232 -36.84 -11.57 -6.89
CA SER A 232 -37.56 -10.91 -7.98
C SER A 232 -36.82 -10.98 -9.33
N ALA A 233 -37.58 -10.97 -10.44
CA ALA A 233 -37.00 -10.90 -11.78
C ALA A 233 -36.47 -9.50 -12.10
N GLU A 234 -37.10 -8.51 -11.50
CA GLU A 234 -36.80 -7.09 -11.58
C GLU A 234 -35.41 -6.78 -11.03
N LEU A 235 -35.03 -7.39 -9.89
CA LEU A 235 -33.65 -7.24 -9.39
C LEU A 235 -32.64 -7.86 -10.35
N ARG A 236 -32.88 -9.06 -10.89
CA ARG A 236 -31.95 -9.69 -11.85
C ARG A 236 -31.78 -8.83 -13.10
N SER A 237 -32.88 -8.27 -13.60
CA SER A 237 -32.88 -7.31 -14.72
C SER A 237 -32.12 -6.03 -14.37
N GLY A 238 -32.40 -5.45 -13.21
CA GLY A 238 -31.75 -4.24 -12.70
C GLY A 238 -30.24 -4.43 -12.48
N LEU A 239 -29.83 -5.58 -11.96
CA LEU A 239 -28.42 -5.91 -11.76
C LEU A 239 -27.68 -6.08 -13.08
N LYS A 240 -28.28 -6.77 -14.08
CA LYS A 240 -27.71 -6.82 -15.43
C LYS A 240 -27.53 -5.44 -16.03
N ARG A 241 -28.52 -4.55 -15.84
CA ARG A 241 -28.46 -3.16 -16.28
C ARG A 241 -27.36 -2.37 -15.58
N LEU A 242 -27.16 -2.56 -14.28
CA LEU A 242 -26.06 -1.94 -13.53
C LEU A 242 -24.70 -2.41 -14.04
N ILE A 243 -24.52 -3.72 -14.24
CA ILE A 243 -23.28 -4.30 -14.76
C ILE A 243 -23.01 -3.75 -16.17
N PHE A 244 -24.02 -3.72 -17.05
CA PHE A 244 -23.88 -3.15 -18.39
C PHE A 244 -23.48 -1.67 -18.38
N HIS A 245 -24.02 -0.89 -17.44
CA HIS A 245 -23.66 0.52 -17.30
C HIS A 245 -22.18 0.73 -16.96
N GLU A 246 -21.59 -0.14 -16.14
CA GLU A 246 -20.19 -0.05 -15.72
C GLU A 246 -19.21 -0.73 -16.69
N CYS A 247 -19.60 -1.84 -17.30
CA CYS A 247 -18.74 -2.67 -18.16
C CYS A 247 -18.90 -2.39 -19.66
N GLU A 248 -19.89 -1.58 -20.05
CA GLU A 248 -20.24 -1.24 -21.44
C GLU A 248 -20.49 -2.45 -22.36
N SER A 249 -20.72 -3.63 -21.76
CA SER A 249 -20.89 -4.91 -22.44
C SER A 249 -21.97 -5.73 -21.74
N GLU A 250 -22.76 -6.46 -22.53
CA GLU A 250 -23.87 -7.24 -21.98
C GLU A 250 -23.31 -8.42 -21.16
N PRO A 251 -23.65 -8.54 -19.87
CA PRO A 251 -23.04 -9.53 -19.01
C PRO A 251 -23.50 -10.94 -19.37
N ILE A 252 -22.54 -11.84 -19.61
CA ILE A 252 -22.79 -13.28 -19.77
C ILE A 252 -22.71 -13.92 -18.38
N LEU A 253 -23.65 -13.55 -17.51
CA LEU A 253 -23.69 -13.99 -16.11
C LEU A 253 -25.05 -14.63 -15.79
N ASP A 254 -25.00 -15.85 -15.26
CA ASP A 254 -26.19 -16.48 -14.69
C ASP A 254 -26.45 -15.93 -13.29
N LEU A 255 -27.56 -15.20 -13.14
CA LEU A 255 -28.03 -14.62 -11.89
C LEU A 255 -29.19 -15.41 -11.28
N ILE A 256 -29.52 -16.61 -11.80
CA ILE A 256 -30.60 -17.45 -11.27
C ILE A 256 -30.32 -17.87 -9.83
N TRP A 257 -29.05 -17.98 -9.42
CA TRP A 257 -28.69 -18.32 -8.05
C TRP A 257 -29.20 -17.32 -7.01
N LEU A 258 -29.35 -16.03 -7.36
CA LEU A 258 -29.93 -15.01 -6.46
C LEU A 258 -31.39 -15.34 -6.12
N ALA A 259 -32.12 -15.99 -7.02
CA ALA A 259 -33.51 -16.41 -6.78
C ALA A 259 -33.65 -17.57 -5.79
N LYS A 260 -32.52 -18.20 -5.43
CA LYS A 260 -32.43 -19.25 -4.42
C LYS A 260 -31.71 -18.77 -3.18
N ALA A 261 -31.27 -17.51 -3.16
CA ALA A 261 -30.49 -16.99 -2.06
C ALA A 261 -31.39 -16.71 -0.86
N GLN A 262 -30.91 -17.09 0.32
CA GLN A 262 -31.52 -16.70 1.59
C GLN A 262 -30.73 -15.53 2.19
N VAL A 263 -31.41 -14.70 2.96
CA VAL A 263 -30.77 -13.63 3.72
C VAL A 263 -31.15 -13.82 5.19
N ALA A 264 -30.15 -13.91 6.06
CA ALA A 264 -30.33 -14.10 7.49
C ALA A 264 -29.49 -13.10 8.28
N ALA A 265 -30.09 -12.52 9.31
CA ALA A 265 -29.36 -11.73 10.28
C ALA A 265 -28.57 -12.67 11.22
N ALA A 266 -27.32 -12.30 11.52
CA ALA A 266 -26.45 -12.99 12.46
C ALA A 266 -26.25 -12.12 13.71
N SER A 267 -26.26 -12.73 14.90
CA SER A 267 -25.89 -12.06 16.16
C SER A 267 -24.38 -12.00 16.36
N GLN A 268 -23.65 -12.91 15.72
CA GLN A 268 -22.20 -12.99 15.78
C GLN A 268 -21.68 -13.62 14.49
N ILE A 269 -20.64 -13.03 13.92
CA ILE A 269 -19.83 -13.60 12.85
C ILE A 269 -18.39 -13.47 13.31
N ASN A 270 -17.65 -14.58 13.33
CA ASN A 270 -16.22 -14.58 13.56
C ASN A 270 -15.51 -15.09 12.30
N VAL A 271 -14.40 -14.45 11.95
CA VAL A 271 -13.57 -14.75 10.80
C VAL A 271 -12.12 -14.97 11.22
N ASP A 272 -11.43 -15.76 10.43
CA ASP A 272 -9.98 -15.81 10.40
C ASP A 272 -9.50 -15.00 9.18
N LEU A 273 -8.38 -14.30 9.30
CA LEU A 273 -7.77 -13.53 8.22
C LEU A 273 -6.56 -14.28 7.68
N PHE A 274 -6.50 -14.38 6.35
CA PHE A 274 -5.42 -15.03 5.61
C PHE A 274 -4.84 -14.08 4.58
N LEU A 275 -3.58 -14.30 4.21
CA LEU A 275 -2.98 -13.74 2.99
C LEU A 275 -3.18 -14.71 1.82
N SER A 276 -2.87 -14.26 0.61
CA SER A 276 -2.97 -15.07 -0.62
C SER A 276 -2.08 -16.31 -0.63
N ASP A 277 -1.02 -16.34 0.19
CA ASP A 277 -0.13 -17.47 0.38
C ASP A 277 -0.60 -18.46 1.48
N GLU A 278 -1.85 -18.32 1.94
CA GLU A 278 -2.45 -19.10 3.03
C GLU A 278 -1.86 -18.82 4.42
N THR A 279 -1.02 -17.80 4.59
CA THR A 279 -0.54 -17.38 5.91
C THR A 279 -1.70 -16.81 6.72
N CYS A 280 -2.02 -17.43 7.86
CA CYS A 280 -2.97 -16.90 8.82
C CYS A 280 -2.37 -15.71 9.58
N ILE A 281 -3.04 -14.56 9.57
CA ILE A 281 -2.57 -13.31 10.21
C ILE A 281 -3.41 -12.90 11.42
N ALA A 282 -4.63 -13.43 11.55
CA ALA A 282 -5.47 -13.29 12.74
C ALA A 282 -6.52 -14.41 12.77
N THR A 283 -6.95 -14.78 13.98
CA THR A 283 -7.95 -15.83 14.17
C THR A 283 -9.06 -15.38 15.10
N ASP A 284 -10.28 -15.84 14.83
CA ASP A 284 -11.48 -15.66 15.65
C ASP A 284 -11.84 -14.19 15.94
N ILE A 285 -11.73 -13.34 14.91
CA ILE A 285 -11.99 -11.90 15.03
C ILE A 285 -13.39 -11.54 14.51
N PRO A 286 -14.00 -10.43 14.94
CA PRO A 286 -15.35 -10.07 14.50
C PRO A 286 -15.45 -9.84 12.99
N GLY A 287 -16.38 -10.50 12.31
CA GLY A 287 -16.71 -10.29 10.90
C GLY A 287 -18.04 -9.56 10.71
N THR A 288 -18.31 -9.15 9.48
CA THR A 288 -19.50 -8.37 9.11
C THR A 288 -20.47 -9.14 8.23
N GLN A 289 -19.97 -9.99 7.33
CA GLN A 289 -20.78 -10.82 6.45
C GLN A 289 -20.14 -12.19 6.22
N HIS A 290 -20.98 -13.19 5.93
CA HIS A 290 -20.59 -14.48 5.41
C HIS A 290 -21.58 -14.92 4.32
N PHE A 291 -21.08 -15.57 3.28
CA PHE A 291 -21.94 -16.27 2.33
C PHE A 291 -21.64 -17.76 2.38
N ASP A 292 -22.63 -18.52 2.82
CA ASP A 292 -22.62 -19.97 2.79
C ASP A 292 -22.91 -20.43 1.36
N GLU A 293 -21.86 -20.81 0.64
CA GLU A 293 -21.92 -21.23 -0.76
C GLU A 293 -22.80 -22.47 -0.96
N PHE A 294 -22.85 -23.37 0.03
CA PHE A 294 -23.59 -24.63 -0.07
C PHE A 294 -25.09 -24.39 0.04
N ASN A 295 -25.50 -23.59 1.02
CA ASN A 295 -26.91 -23.26 1.25
C ASN A 295 -27.40 -22.02 0.50
N LYS A 296 -26.50 -21.33 -0.21
CA LYS A 296 -26.76 -20.02 -0.85
C LYS A 296 -27.34 -19.01 0.14
N ASN A 297 -26.75 -18.92 1.33
CA ASN A 297 -27.28 -18.10 2.42
C ASN A 297 -26.34 -16.94 2.75
N PHE A 298 -26.83 -15.72 2.62
CA PHE A 298 -26.18 -14.50 3.06
C PHE A 298 -26.45 -14.27 4.55
N GLN A 299 -25.39 -14.35 5.35
CA GLN A 299 -25.44 -14.12 6.78
C GLN A 299 -24.80 -12.77 7.08
N ILE A 300 -25.60 -11.81 7.57
CA ILE A 300 -25.19 -10.41 7.78
C ILE A 300 -25.25 -10.07 9.26
N ILE A 301 -24.20 -9.46 9.82
CA ILE A 301 -24.19 -9.06 11.23
C ILE A 301 -25.33 -8.08 11.53
N SER A 302 -26.09 -8.35 12.59
CA SER A 302 -27.21 -7.53 13.02
C SER A 302 -26.69 -6.18 13.53
N SER A 303 -27.30 -5.11 13.04
CA SER A 303 -27.02 -3.74 13.46
C SER A 303 -28.33 -3.01 13.76
N ALA A 304 -28.24 -1.95 14.58
CA ALA A 304 -29.35 -1.03 14.79
C ALA A 304 -29.67 -0.21 13.52
N SER A 305 -28.71 -0.10 12.60
CA SER A 305 -28.86 0.63 11.33
C SER A 305 -29.13 -0.32 10.17
N ARG A 306 -30.32 -0.18 9.56
CA ARG A 306 -30.68 -0.88 8.31
C ARG A 306 -29.68 -0.62 7.20
N TYR A 307 -29.23 0.64 7.08
CA TYR A 307 -28.27 1.05 6.05
C TYR A 307 -26.94 0.29 6.16
N ILE A 308 -26.40 0.14 7.39
CA ILE A 308 -25.14 -0.59 7.59
C ILE A 308 -25.28 -2.07 7.18
N MET A 309 -26.38 -2.71 7.58
CA MET A 309 -26.65 -4.10 7.19
C MET A 309 -26.82 -4.24 5.67
N LEU A 310 -27.51 -3.30 5.04
CA LEU A 310 -27.68 -3.26 3.58
C LEU A 310 -26.32 -3.10 2.87
N SER A 311 -25.43 -2.25 3.39
CA SER A 311 -24.07 -2.11 2.84
C SER A 311 -23.32 -3.44 2.85
N TYR A 312 -23.35 -4.18 3.96
CA TYR A 312 -22.71 -5.50 4.05
C TYR A 312 -23.34 -6.53 3.10
N LEU A 313 -24.67 -6.49 2.91
CA LEU A 313 -25.34 -7.35 1.94
C LEU A 313 -24.94 -7.01 0.50
N ALA A 314 -24.91 -5.72 0.15
CA ALA A 314 -24.50 -5.25 -1.17
C ALA A 314 -23.03 -5.63 -1.46
N GLU A 315 -22.12 -5.45 -0.50
CA GLU A 315 -20.73 -5.91 -0.58
C GLU A 315 -20.67 -7.43 -0.80
N SER A 316 -21.43 -8.21 -0.02
CA SER A 316 -21.43 -9.66 -0.12
C SER A 316 -21.96 -10.16 -1.46
N ILE A 317 -22.96 -9.50 -2.05
CA ILE A 317 -23.47 -9.83 -3.39
C ILE A 317 -22.43 -9.45 -4.44
N ASN A 318 -21.86 -8.24 -4.35
CA ASN A 318 -20.88 -7.74 -5.31
C ASN A 318 -19.63 -8.63 -5.39
N ALA A 319 -19.17 -9.14 -4.24
CA ALA A 319 -18.05 -10.08 -4.17
C ALA A 319 -18.31 -11.40 -4.94
N ARG A 320 -19.57 -11.76 -5.19
CA ARG A 320 -19.97 -12.96 -5.95
C ARG A 320 -20.17 -12.70 -7.44
N LEU A 321 -20.09 -11.46 -7.88
CA LEU A 321 -20.14 -11.11 -9.31
C LEU A 321 -18.79 -11.30 -10.02
N GLY A 322 -17.69 -11.45 -9.27
CA GLY A 322 -16.36 -11.69 -9.82
C GLY A 322 -15.90 -10.53 -10.72
N GLU A 323 -15.59 -10.84 -11.98
CA GLU A 323 -15.20 -9.85 -12.99
C GLU A 323 -16.28 -8.79 -13.27
N TYR A 324 -17.55 -9.10 -12.96
CA TYR A 324 -18.68 -8.19 -13.10
C TYR A 324 -18.98 -7.37 -11.84
N SER A 325 -18.04 -7.32 -10.89
CA SER A 325 -18.20 -6.50 -9.69
C SER A 325 -18.34 -5.02 -10.05
N VAL A 326 -19.36 -4.37 -9.50
CA VAL A 326 -19.61 -2.94 -9.69
C VAL A 326 -18.72 -2.12 -8.77
N LYS A 327 -18.23 -0.98 -9.28
CA LYS A 327 -17.36 -0.07 -8.51
C LYS A 327 -18.15 0.75 -7.50
N ASN A 328 -19.33 1.23 -7.91
CA ASN A 328 -20.23 1.98 -7.05
C ASN A 328 -21.30 1.05 -6.46
N LEU A 329 -21.23 0.82 -5.15
CA LEU A 329 -22.20 -0.02 -4.45
C LEU A 329 -23.51 0.71 -4.14
N LEU A 330 -23.58 2.04 -4.27
CA LEU A 330 -24.78 2.80 -3.92
C LEU A 330 -25.98 2.37 -4.78
N PRO A 331 -25.91 2.31 -6.13
CA PRO A 331 -27.03 1.83 -6.93
C PRO A 331 -27.43 0.38 -6.62
N LEU A 332 -26.45 -0.49 -6.33
CA LEU A 332 -26.71 -1.88 -5.95
C LEU A 332 -27.49 -1.96 -4.63
N ALA A 333 -27.03 -1.25 -3.59
CA ALA A 333 -27.73 -1.16 -2.32
C ALA A 333 -29.15 -0.59 -2.51
N SER A 334 -29.31 0.46 -3.31
CA SER A 334 -30.60 1.10 -3.57
C SER A 334 -31.60 0.16 -4.24
N ILE A 335 -31.19 -0.68 -5.20
CA ILE A 335 -32.11 -1.64 -5.84
C ILE A 335 -32.41 -2.85 -4.95
N ILE A 336 -31.51 -3.24 -4.03
CA ILE A 336 -31.77 -4.29 -3.03
C ILE A 336 -32.82 -3.82 -2.02
N ASP A 337 -32.80 -2.54 -1.65
CA ASP A 337 -33.71 -1.94 -0.66
C ASP A 337 -35.03 -1.43 -1.25
N ALA A 338 -35.19 -1.48 -2.57
CA ALA A 338 -36.41 -1.05 -3.26
C ALA A 338 -37.46 -2.16 -3.32
N GLU A 339 -38.72 -1.75 -3.48
CA GLU A 339 -39.77 -2.66 -3.93
C GLU A 339 -39.47 -3.14 -5.37
N PRO A 340 -39.64 -4.44 -5.69
CA PRO A 340 -39.28 -5.00 -6.99
C PRO A 340 -39.82 -4.22 -8.19
N CYS A 341 -41.10 -3.81 -8.15
CA CYS A 341 -41.76 -3.07 -9.23
C CYS A 341 -41.14 -1.68 -9.50
N ASN A 342 -40.47 -1.08 -8.51
CA ASN A 342 -39.90 0.27 -8.60
C ASN A 342 -38.44 0.29 -9.07
N ILE A 343 -37.77 -0.87 -9.13
CA ILE A 343 -36.33 -0.98 -9.47
C ILE A 343 -36.00 -0.29 -10.79
N HIS A 344 -36.83 -0.48 -11.83
CA HIS A 344 -36.58 0.14 -13.13
C HIS A 344 -36.70 1.66 -13.11
N SER A 345 -37.69 2.20 -12.38
CA SER A 345 -37.87 3.65 -12.20
C SER A 345 -36.68 4.24 -11.44
N LEU A 346 -36.28 3.59 -10.36
CA LEU A 346 -35.14 4.00 -9.54
C LEU A 346 -33.84 4.05 -10.36
N LEU A 347 -33.60 3.05 -11.21
CA LEU A 347 -32.43 3.04 -12.09
C LEU A 347 -32.48 4.18 -13.15
N ASN A 348 -33.66 4.62 -13.58
CA ASN A 348 -33.80 5.79 -14.45
C ASN A 348 -33.45 7.08 -13.70
N GLU A 349 -33.92 7.24 -12.46
CA GLU A 349 -33.61 8.39 -11.61
C GLU A 349 -32.11 8.49 -11.30
N LEU A 350 -31.47 7.33 -11.07
CA LEU A 350 -30.02 7.21 -10.90
C LEU A 350 -29.22 7.34 -12.22
N ARG A 351 -29.89 7.61 -13.35
CA ARG A 351 -29.30 7.78 -14.69
C ARG A 351 -28.46 6.59 -15.16
N ILE A 352 -28.82 5.38 -14.74
CA ILE A 352 -28.16 4.15 -15.18
C ILE A 352 -28.58 3.85 -16.62
N ARG A 353 -27.63 3.55 -17.49
CA ARG A 353 -27.90 3.25 -18.90
C ARG A 353 -28.83 2.04 -19.05
N SER A 354 -29.81 2.09 -19.95
CA SER A 354 -30.68 0.95 -20.27
C SER A 354 -29.95 -0.10 -21.10
N LEU A 355 -30.35 -1.38 -20.95
CA LEU A 355 -29.88 -2.45 -21.83
C LEU A 355 -30.40 -2.22 -23.26
N PRO A 356 -29.61 -2.51 -24.32
CA PRO A 356 -30.04 -2.33 -25.71
C PRO A 356 -31.34 -3.09 -26.05
N SER A 357 -31.52 -4.28 -25.45
CA SER A 357 -32.69 -5.14 -25.60
C SER A 357 -33.98 -4.57 -24.99
N LEU A 358 -33.90 -3.58 -24.08
CA LEU A 358 -35.06 -2.88 -23.52
C LEU A 358 -35.48 -1.65 -24.33
N VAL A 359 -34.61 -1.11 -25.19
CA VAL A 359 -34.90 0.09 -26.00
C VAL A 359 -35.80 -0.25 -27.19
N THR A 360 -35.70 -1.48 -27.72
CA THR A 360 -36.50 -1.96 -28.86
C THR A 360 -37.93 -2.37 -28.52
N ALA A 361 -38.32 -2.40 -27.23
CA ALA A 361 -39.66 -2.84 -26.80
C ALA A 361 -40.71 -1.71 -26.74
N THR A 362 -40.31 -0.45 -26.98
CA THR A 362 -41.19 0.73 -26.85
C THR A 362 -41.19 1.61 -28.10
N GLU A 363 -41.52 1.07 -29.28
CA GLU A 363 -42.12 1.85 -30.38
C GLU A 363 -43.01 0.96 -31.26
N PRO A 364 -44.34 1.08 -31.20
CA PRO A 364 -45.17 0.99 -32.40
C PRO A 364 -45.30 2.40 -32.96
N GLU A 365 -44.55 2.71 -34.01
CA GLU A 365 -44.83 3.89 -34.85
C GLU A 365 -46.24 3.75 -35.43
N ASN A 366 -47.18 4.54 -34.90
CA ASN A 366 -48.42 4.85 -35.60
C ASN A 366 -48.07 5.63 -36.86
N GLN A 367 -48.01 4.95 -38.00
CA GLN A 367 -47.98 5.58 -39.31
C GLN A 367 -49.34 6.20 -39.61
N GLU A 368 -49.55 7.45 -39.20
CA GLU A 368 -50.53 8.31 -39.85
C GLU A 368 -49.86 9.05 -41.02
N TYR A 369 -50.16 8.55 -42.21
CA TYR A 369 -50.00 9.25 -43.47
C TYR A 369 -50.66 10.63 -43.40
N ASN A 370 -49.88 11.70 -43.48
CA ASN A 370 -50.37 12.98 -43.97
C ASN A 370 -49.44 13.55 -45.04
N ILE A 371 -49.91 13.38 -46.27
CA ILE A 371 -49.42 14.05 -47.46
C ILE A 371 -49.74 15.54 -47.32
N SER A 372 -48.75 16.43 -47.48
CA SER A 372 -48.88 17.71 -48.21
C SER A 372 -47.57 18.50 -48.29
N LYS A 373 -47.04 18.57 -49.53
CA LYS A 373 -46.38 19.69 -50.22
C LYS A 373 -45.89 20.89 -49.38
N ALA A 374 -44.61 21.24 -49.50
CA ALA A 374 -44.15 22.30 -50.40
C ALA A 374 -42.64 22.58 -50.24
N ALA A 375 -42.08 23.08 -51.34
CA ALA A 375 -40.70 23.50 -51.56
C ALA A 375 -40.11 24.44 -50.49
N THR A 376 -38.78 24.41 -50.33
CA THR A 376 -37.90 25.49 -50.81
C THR A 376 -36.42 25.19 -50.57
N ASN A 377 -35.62 25.64 -51.54
CA ASN A 377 -34.16 25.75 -51.52
C ASN A 377 -33.63 26.50 -50.29
N SER A 378 -32.40 26.19 -49.88
CA SER A 378 -31.21 27.05 -50.08
C SER A 378 -30.19 26.95 -48.95
N ARG A 379 -28.94 27.19 -49.36
CA ARG A 379 -27.68 27.23 -48.61
C ARG A 379 -27.75 28.08 -47.32
N GLY A 380 -26.96 27.70 -46.34
CA GLY A 380 -26.54 28.57 -45.24
C GLY A 380 -25.45 27.93 -44.39
N GLU A 381 -24.27 28.54 -44.41
CA GLU A 381 -23.07 28.20 -43.65
C GLU A 381 -23.22 28.40 -42.13
N SER A 382 -22.12 28.07 -41.43
CA SER A 382 -21.75 28.31 -40.02
C SER A 382 -22.02 27.11 -39.10
N SER A 383 -21.00 26.32 -38.73
CA SER A 383 -19.90 26.66 -37.80
C SER A 383 -20.43 27.34 -36.54
N ILE A 384 -20.40 26.63 -35.42
CA ILE A 384 -19.82 27.10 -34.16
C ILE A 384 -19.57 25.88 -33.26
N TYR A 385 -18.31 25.81 -32.83
CA TYR A 385 -17.75 24.94 -31.79
C TYR A 385 -18.28 25.33 -30.39
N TRP A 386 -17.82 24.60 -29.38
CA TRP A 386 -18.03 24.73 -27.92
C TRP A 386 -19.14 23.83 -27.37
N GLY A 387 -18.90 23.04 -26.31
CA GLY A 387 -17.73 22.97 -25.46
C GLY A 387 -17.86 21.85 -24.45
N ALA A 388 -16.69 21.41 -23.98
CA ALA A 388 -16.54 20.52 -22.85
C ALA A 388 -17.10 21.14 -21.58
N PHE A 389 -17.78 20.30 -20.78
CA PHE A 389 -17.65 20.22 -19.33
C PHE A 389 -17.81 18.76 -18.91
#